data_AF-A0A9E2FT39-F1
#
_entry.id   AF-A0A9E2FT39-F1
#
_cell.length_a   1.000
_cell.length_b   1.000
_cell.length_c   1.000
_cell.angle_alpha   90.00
_cell.angle_beta   90.00
_cell.angle_gamma   90.00
#
_symmetry.space_group_name_H-M   'P 1'
#
loop_
_entity.id
_entity.type
_entity.pdbx_description
1 polymer ?
#
loop_
_entity_poly.entity_id
_entity_poly.type
_entity_poly.pdbx_seq_one_letter_code
_entity_poly.pdbx_strand_id
1 'polypeptide(L)' 'MRTGNKKATSPEDNRQHPLEGDCLESLTIKIRPDLYRAYQRCSWIIIHETGRSQLDIMQEMVEDFLIKHGC' A
#
# COMPACT_ATOMS: atom_id res chain seq x y z
N MET A 1 -26.29 46.63 -12.05
CA MET A 1 -24.92 46.26 -11.63
C MET A 1 -24.74 46.55 -10.14
N ARG A 2 -23.88 45.76 -9.48
CA ARG A 2 -23.48 45.74 -8.04
C ARG A 2 -24.26 44.81 -7.11
N THR A 3 -23.75 43.58 -7.15
CA THR A 3 -23.77 42.48 -6.18
C THR A 3 -23.26 42.88 -4.79
N GLY A 4 -23.81 42.26 -3.74
CA GLY A 4 -23.31 42.32 -2.36
C GLY A 4 -23.47 40.95 -1.69
N ASN A 5 -22.33 40.29 -1.46
CA ASN A 5 -22.13 38.93 -0.98
C ASN A 5 -22.85 38.60 0.34
N LYS A 6 -23.63 37.51 0.35
CA LYS A 6 -23.84 36.72 1.57
C LYS A 6 -22.72 35.69 1.65
N LYS A 7 -21.75 35.95 2.52
CA LYS A 7 -20.67 35.00 2.85
C LYS A 7 -21.28 33.87 3.67
N ALA A 8 -21.68 32.79 3.00
CA ALA A 8 -21.99 31.54 3.68
C ALA A 8 -20.65 30.98 4.20
N THR A 9 -20.50 30.96 5.52
CA THR A 9 -19.52 30.12 6.21
C THR A 9 -19.88 28.67 5.92
N SER A 10 -19.25 28.10 4.89
CA SER A 10 -19.19 26.65 4.71
C SER A 10 -18.21 26.11 5.76
N PRO A 11 -18.54 25.02 6.47
CA PRO A 11 -17.59 24.43 7.40
C PRO A 11 -16.42 23.90 6.58
N GLU A 12 -15.20 24.34 6.90
CA GLU A 12 -14.00 23.78 6.31
C GLU A 12 -13.96 22.31 6.67
N ASP A 13 -14.24 21.54 5.62
CA ASP A 13 -14.21 20.11 5.52
C ASP A 13 -12.90 19.61 6.11
N ASN A 14 -12.99 19.02 7.29
CA ASN A 14 -11.90 18.38 8.02
C ASN A 14 -11.54 17.09 7.28
N ARG A 15 -11.16 17.20 6.00
CA ARG A 15 -10.56 16.11 5.24
C ARG A 15 -9.19 15.94 5.84
N GLN A 16 -9.12 15.01 6.78
CA GLN A 16 -7.87 14.37 7.16
C GLN A 16 -7.21 13.93 5.84
N HIS A 17 -6.21 14.70 5.41
CA HIS A 17 -5.27 14.25 4.40
C HIS A 17 -4.76 12.90 4.90
N PRO A 18 -4.90 11.80 4.14
CA PRO A 18 -4.23 10.57 4.49
C PRO A 18 -2.75 10.90 4.63
N LEU A 19 -2.19 10.63 5.80
CA LEU A 19 -0.76 10.71 6.02
C LEU A 19 -0.10 9.92 4.88
N GLU A 20 0.94 10.48 4.25
CA GLU A 20 1.59 9.96 3.03
C GLU A 20 2.25 8.57 3.19
N GLY A 21 1.88 7.78 4.21
CA GLY A 21 2.41 6.47 4.54
C GLY A 21 1.49 5.27 4.27
N ASP A 22 0.21 5.46 3.91
CA ASP A 22 -0.76 4.35 3.82
C ASP A 22 -1.30 4.08 2.40
N CYS A 23 -0.73 4.71 1.36
CA CYS A 23 -1.16 4.51 -0.03
C CYS A 23 -0.57 3.21 -0.62
N LEU A 24 -1.25 2.09 -0.39
CA LEU A 24 -0.90 0.80 -1.00
C LEU A 24 -1.66 0.59 -2.31
N GLU A 25 -0.93 0.16 -3.34
CA GLU A 25 -1.49 -0.23 -4.63
C GLU A 25 -1.53 -1.76 -4.78
N SER A 26 -2.59 -2.26 -5.44
CA SER A 26 -2.78 -3.71 -5.63
C SER A 26 -2.08 -4.21 -6.89
N LEU A 27 -1.12 -5.12 -6.73
CA LEU A 27 -0.46 -5.82 -7.84
C LEU A 27 -0.91 -7.29 -7.89
N THR A 28 -1.47 -7.72 -9.03
CA THR A 28 -1.82 -9.14 -9.26
C THR A 28 -0.77 -9.82 -10.14
N ILE A 29 -0.14 -10.87 -9.61
CA ILE A 29 0.91 -11.63 -10.30
C ILE A 29 0.41 -13.04 -10.62
N LYS A 30 0.59 -13.50 -11.86
CA LYS A 30 0.33 -14.89 -12.25
C LYS A 30 1.61 -15.72 -12.11
N ILE A 31 1.56 -16.74 -11.26
CA ILE A 31 2.68 -17.66 -11.00
C ILE A 31 2.20 -19.12 -11.05
N ARG A 32 3.15 -20.07 -11.07
CA ARG A 32 2.83 -21.49 -11.01
C ARG A 32 2.19 -21.87 -9.65
N PRO A 33 1.29 -22.87 -9.61
CA PRO A 33 0.59 -23.26 -8.38
C PRO A 33 1.50 -23.71 -7.22
N ASP A 34 2.64 -24.33 -7.53
CA ASP A 34 3.62 -24.76 -6.52
C ASP A 34 4.34 -23.56 -5.89
N LEU A 35 4.68 -22.55 -6.69
CA LEU A 35 5.27 -21.29 -6.20
C LEU A 35 4.27 -20.52 -5.33
N TYR A 36 2.98 -20.53 -5.68
CA TYR A 36 1.94 -19.94 -4.84
C TYR A 36 1.89 -20.59 -3.45
N ARG A 37 1.89 -21.93 -3.39
CA ARG A 37 1.89 -22.67 -2.11
C ARG A 37 3.17 -22.42 -1.31
N ALA A 38 4.32 -22.41 -1.99
CA ALA A 38 5.60 -22.11 -1.36
C ALA A 38 5.61 -20.70 -0.77
N TYR A 39 5.14 -19.70 -1.52
CA TYR A 39 5.02 -18.32 -1.06
C TYR A 39 4.16 -18.21 0.20
N GLN A 40 2.94 -18.75 0.19
CA GLN A 40 2.05 -18.73 1.35
C GLN A 40 2.70 -19.34 2.60
N ARG A 41 3.35 -20.50 2.44
CA ARG A 41 4.04 -21.18 3.54
C ARG A 41 5.22 -20.37 4.07
N CYS A 42 6.08 -19.86 3.18
CA CYS A 42 7.26 -19.10 3.57
C CYS A 42 6.89 -17.77 4.22
N SER A 43 5.90 -17.04 3.68
CA SER A 43 5.41 -15.82 4.32
C SER A 43 4.91 -16.08 5.73
N TRP A 44 4.15 -17.16 5.94
CA TRP A 44 3.66 -17.51 7.27
C TRP A 44 4.78 -17.80 8.28
N ILE A 45 5.80 -18.53 7.85
CA ILE A 45 6.99 -18.80 8.68
C ILE A 45 7.70 -17.49 9.04
N ILE A 46 7.95 -16.62 8.06
CA ILE A 46 8.64 -15.34 8.28
C ILE A 46 7.85 -14.46 9.23
N ILE A 47 6.53 -14.34 9.05
CA ILE A 47 5.66 -13.55 9.94
C ILE A 47 5.78 -14.06 11.38
N HIS A 48 5.73 -15.38 11.57
CA HIS A 48 5.77 -15.97 12.90
C HIS A 48 7.14 -15.83 13.57
N GLU A 49 8.23 -16.02 12.82
CA GLU A 49 9.60 -15.98 13.36
C GLU A 49 10.11 -14.56 13.59
N THR A 50 9.72 -13.60 12.74
CA THR A 50 10.27 -12.23 12.73
C THR A 50 9.29 -11.17 13.24
N GLY A 51 8.00 -11.50 13.37
CA GLY A 51 6.95 -10.55 13.74
C GLY A 51 6.60 -9.55 12.64
N ARG A 52 7.14 -9.71 11.42
CA ARG A 52 6.85 -8.83 10.29
C ARG A 52 5.43 -8.99 9.77
N SER A 53 4.92 -7.95 9.10
CA SER A 53 3.62 -8.04 8.43
C SER A 53 3.74 -8.72 7.06
N GLN A 54 2.64 -9.28 6.57
CA GLN A 54 2.54 -9.81 5.21
C GLN A 54 2.85 -8.73 4.16
N LEU A 55 2.46 -7.48 4.42
CA LEU A 55 2.67 -6.36 3.50
C LEU A 55 4.15 -6.01 3.38
N ASP A 56 4.89 -6.00 4.49
CA ASP A 56 6.34 -5.77 4.47
C ASP A 56 7.05 -6.83 3.61
N ILE A 57 6.62 -8.08 3.71
CA ILE A 57 7.18 -9.20 2.92
C ILE A 57 6.83 -9.02 1.44
N MET A 58 5.60 -8.61 1.12
CA MET A 58 5.18 -8.33 -0.25
C MET A 58 6.00 -7.19 -0.86
N GLN A 59 6.19 -6.11 -0.11
CA GLN A 59 6.95 -4.94 -0.54
C GLN A 59 8.41 -5.30 -0.81
N GLU A 60 9.08 -5.98 0.14
CA GLU A 60 10.46 -6.43 -0.02
C GLU A 60 10.65 -7.29 -1.27
N MET A 61 9.76 -8.24 -1.53
CA MET A 61 9.86 -9.07 -2.74
C MET A 61 9.79 -8.26 -4.04
N VAL A 62 8.97 -7.21 -4.07
CA VAL A 62 8.86 -6.32 -5.23
C VAL A 62 10.10 -5.44 -5.34
N GLU A 63 10.57 -4.87 -4.23
CA GLU A 63 11.78 -4.04 -4.19
C GLU A 63 13.02 -4.84 -4.61
N ASP A 64 13.23 -6.04 -4.07
CA ASP A 64 14.32 -6.93 -4.46
C ASP A 64 14.29 -7.27 -5.95
N PHE A 65 13.09 -7.49 -6.50
CA PHE A 65 12.91 -7.73 -7.92
C PHE A 65 13.33 -6.52 -8.76
N LEU A 66 12.91 -5.31 -8.37
CA LEU A 66 13.22 -4.07 -9.08
C LEU A 66 14.71 -3.71 -8.98
N ILE A 67 15.29 -3.78 -7.79
CA ILE A 67 16.71 -3.51 -7.53
C ILE A 67 17.59 -4.44 -8.37
N LYS A 68 17.24 -5.73 -8.44
CA LYS A 68 17.96 -6.72 -9.26
C LYS A 68 17.99 -6.35 -10.75
N HIS A 69 16.99 -5.60 -11.23
CA HIS A 69 16.90 -5.11 -12.60
C HIS A 69 17.39 -3.67 -12.77
N GLY A 70 17.88 -3.02 -11.70
CA GLY A 70 18.36 -1.64 -11.72
C GLY A 70 17.25 -0.59 -11.85
N CYS A 71 16.04 -0.95 -11.43
CA CYS A 71 14.90 -0.03 -11.31
C CYS A 71 14.86 0.62 -9.92
#